data_AF-J9DPS0-F1
#
_entry.id   AF-J9DPS0-F1
#
_cell.length_a   1.000
_cell.length_b   1.000
_cell.length_c   1.000
_cell.angle_alpha   90.00
_cell.angle_beta   90.00
_cell.angle_gamma   90.00
#
_symmetry.space_group_name_H-M   'P 1'
#
loop_
_entity.id
_entity.type
_entity.pdbx_description
1 polymer ?
#
loop_
_entity_poly.entity_id
_entity_poly.type
_entity_poly.pdbx_seq_one_letter_code
_entity_poly.pdbx_strand_id
1 'polypeptide(L)'
;FNSFEQLWINFVNEKLQQFFNHHMFVLEQEEYAREGIQWTFIDFGLDLQACIELIEKPLGILSMLDEECIVPKATDLTLAQKLNDQHLGKHPNFEKPKPPKGKQGDAHFAMRHYAGTVRYNVSNWLEKNKDPLNDTVVSVMKHSTGNMLLTEIWQDYTTQEEAAAAAKGI
;
A
#
# COMPACT_ATOMS: atom_id res chain seq x y z
N PHE A 1 -6.02 -16.17 -0.40
CA PHE A 1 -4.63 -15.70 -0.61
C PHE A 1 -4.64 -14.20 -0.34
N ASN A 2 -3.55 -13.61 0.16
CA ASN A 2 -3.50 -12.16 0.37
C ASN A 2 -2.88 -11.49 -0.86
N SER A 3 -3.57 -10.53 -1.44
CA SER A 3 -3.16 -9.78 -2.63
C SER A 3 -3.00 -8.29 -2.29
N PHE A 4 -3.03 -7.45 -3.31
CA PHE A 4 -2.85 -6.00 -3.26
C PHE A 4 -3.81 -5.32 -2.27
N GLU A 5 -5.08 -5.70 -2.28
CA GLU A 5 -6.10 -5.12 -1.40
C GLU A 5 -5.82 -5.46 0.07
N GLN A 6 -5.32 -6.67 0.33
CA GLN A 6 -4.91 -7.07 1.67
C GLN A 6 -3.67 -6.31 2.14
N LEU A 7 -2.75 -5.94 1.26
CA LEU A 7 -1.60 -5.10 1.62
C LEU A 7 -2.10 -3.73 2.11
N TRP A 8 -2.99 -3.09 1.34
CA TRP A 8 -3.53 -1.77 1.70
C TRP A 8 -4.29 -1.77 3.02
N ILE A 9 -5.20 -2.72 3.24
CA ILE A 9 -5.94 -2.76 4.51
C ILE A 9 -5.04 -3.08 5.69
N ASN A 10 -4.05 -3.96 5.52
CA ASN A 10 -3.08 -4.26 6.58
C ASN A 10 -2.19 -3.05 6.86
N PHE A 11 -1.76 -2.32 5.84
CA PHE A 11 -1.00 -1.08 5.98
C PHE A 11 -1.78 0.00 6.75
N VAL A 12 -3.06 0.19 6.43
CA VAL A 12 -3.93 1.10 7.19
C VAL A 12 -4.03 0.65 8.65
N ASN A 13 -4.22 -0.65 8.90
CA ASN A 13 -4.28 -1.18 10.27
C ASN A 13 -2.96 -1.03 11.03
N GLU A 14 -1.80 -1.15 10.39
CA GLU A 14 -0.49 -0.83 11.02
C GLU A 14 -0.46 0.62 11.50
N LYS A 15 -0.90 1.58 10.66
CA LYS A 15 -0.97 2.99 11.04
C LYS A 15 -1.98 3.26 12.15
N LEU A 16 -3.15 2.64 12.09
CA LEU A 16 -4.17 2.76 13.14
C LEU A 16 -3.67 2.21 14.47
N GLN A 17 -2.98 1.07 14.44
CA GLN A 17 -2.40 0.48 15.64
C GLN A 17 -1.24 1.33 16.19
N GLN A 18 -0.39 1.90 15.32
CA GLN A 18 0.65 2.83 15.74
C GLN A 18 0.04 4.08 16.38
N PHE A 19 -1.01 4.64 15.79
CA PHE A 19 -1.73 5.78 16.34
C PHE A 19 -2.33 5.45 17.72
N PHE A 20 -2.96 4.27 17.87
CA PHE A 20 -3.47 3.80 19.15
C PHE A 20 -2.36 3.67 20.20
N ASN A 21 -1.24 3.02 19.85
CA ASN A 21 -0.09 2.86 20.75
C ASN A 21 0.45 4.21 21.20
N HIS A 22 0.62 5.15 20.28
CA HIS A 22 1.08 6.50 20.60
C HIS A 22 0.09 7.23 21.51
N HIS A 23 -1.20 7.21 21.19
CA HIS A 23 -2.22 7.91 21.96
C HIS A 23 -2.38 7.36 23.38
N MET A 24 -2.49 6.03 23.51
CA MET A 24 -2.55 5.35 24.81
C MET A 24 -1.31 5.69 25.64
N PHE A 25 -0.11 5.68 25.03
CA PHE A 25 1.14 5.95 25.73
C PHE A 25 1.27 7.41 26.20
N VAL A 26 0.77 8.38 25.42
CA VAL A 26 0.71 9.78 25.86
C VAL A 26 -0.16 9.91 27.12
N LEU A 27 -1.34 9.27 27.13
CA LEU A 27 -2.24 9.31 28.29
C LEU A 27 -1.62 8.63 29.52
N GLU A 28 -0.95 7.48 29.35
CA GLU A 28 -0.27 6.80 30.47
C GLU A 28 0.88 7.66 31.05
N GLN A 29 1.64 8.35 30.20
CA GLN A 29 2.70 9.25 30.67
C GLN A 29 2.15 10.44 31.46
N GLU A 30 1.07 11.05 30.98
CA GLU A 30 0.39 12.13 31.70
C GLU A 30 -0.09 11.66 33.07
N GLU A 31 -0.61 10.44 33.16
CA GLU A 31 -1.04 9.81 34.42
C GLU A 31 0.14 9.59 35.38
N TYR A 32 1.21 8.95 34.91
CA TYR A 32 2.40 8.70 35.75
C TYR A 32 3.04 10.01 36.23
N ALA A 33 3.09 11.03 35.38
CA ALA A 33 3.59 12.36 35.76
C ALA A 33 2.69 13.02 36.81
N ARG A 34 1.36 12.91 36.69
CA ARG A 34 0.41 13.44 37.66
C ARG A 34 0.55 12.78 39.04
N GLU A 35 0.77 11.48 39.06
CA GLU A 35 0.95 10.70 40.30
C GLU A 35 2.38 10.79 40.86
N GLY A 36 3.30 11.48 40.18
CA GLY A 36 4.70 11.62 40.61
C GLY A 36 5.50 10.31 40.55
N ILE A 37 5.06 9.35 39.73
CA ILE A 37 5.69 8.05 39.57
C ILE A 37 6.81 8.16 38.54
N GLN A 38 8.02 7.73 38.91
CA GLN A 38 9.13 7.65 37.97
C GLN A 38 8.84 6.58 36.90
N TRP A 39 8.65 7.04 35.66
CA TRP A 39 8.45 6.19 34.50
C TRP A 39 9.67 6.24 33.58
N THR A 40 10.13 5.07 33.11
CA THR A 40 11.21 4.99 32.10
C THR A 40 10.57 4.97 30.72
N PHE A 41 10.92 5.94 29.88
CA PHE A 41 10.35 6.09 28.54
C PHE A 41 10.69 4.88 27.66
N ILE A 42 9.64 4.20 27.16
CA ILE A 42 9.74 3.18 26.12
C ILE A 42 8.77 3.62 25.02
N ASP A 43 9.29 3.94 23.84
CA ASP A 43 8.47 4.35 22.71
C ASP A 43 7.86 3.12 22.02
N PHE A 44 6.64 2.76 22.44
CA PHE A 44 5.87 1.67 21.84
C PHE A 44 5.35 1.98 20.42
N GLY A 45 5.48 3.23 19.95
CA GLY A 45 5.16 3.62 18.57
C GLY A 45 6.23 3.18 17.56
N LEU A 46 7.48 3.00 18.01
CA LEU A 46 8.60 2.54 17.17
C LEU A 46 8.50 1.07 16.78
N ASP A 47 7.75 0.26 17.53
CA ASP A 47 7.65 -1.19 17.30
C ASP A 47 6.94 -1.51 15.96
N LEU A 48 6.04 -0.61 15.51
CA LEU A 48 5.33 -0.71 14.22
C LEU A 48 5.99 0.12 13.11
N GLN A 49 6.84 1.09 13.47
CA GLN A 49 7.45 2.02 12.53
C GLN A 49 8.23 1.29 11.44
N ALA A 50 9.01 0.26 11.78
CA ALA A 50 9.76 -0.51 10.80
C ALA A 50 8.87 -1.18 9.74
N CYS A 51 7.69 -1.70 10.13
CA CYS A 51 6.76 -2.32 9.17
C CYS A 51 6.12 -1.27 8.26
N ILE A 52 5.72 -0.13 8.83
CA ILE A 52 5.15 1.01 8.09
C ILE A 52 6.17 1.54 7.08
N GLU A 53 7.42 1.73 7.50
CA GLU A 53 8.49 2.25 6.66
C GLU A 53 8.83 1.33 5.51
N LEU A 54 8.86 0.01 5.74
CA LEU A 54 9.01 -0.96 4.67
C LEU A 54 7.98 -0.77 3.55
N ILE A 55 6.75 -0.36 3.89
CA ILE A 55 5.65 -0.21 2.93
C ILE A 55 5.74 1.14 2.19
N GLU A 56 5.92 2.25 2.92
CA GLU A 56 5.69 3.60 2.37
C GLU A 56 6.94 4.41 2.03
N LYS A 57 8.12 4.06 2.58
CA LYS A 57 9.34 4.85 2.34
C LYS A 57 9.82 4.67 0.89
N PRO A 58 10.67 5.59 0.40
CA PRO A 58 11.36 5.39 -0.87
C PRO A 58 12.07 4.05 -0.92
N LEU A 59 11.97 3.35 -2.05
CA LEU A 59 12.45 1.98 -2.22
C LEU A 59 11.78 0.96 -1.27
N GLY A 60 10.64 1.29 -0.67
CA GLY A 60 9.73 0.38 0.01
C GLY A 60 8.74 -0.28 -0.96
N ILE A 61 7.80 -1.07 -0.43
CA ILE A 61 6.90 -1.90 -1.25
C ILE A 61 6.10 -1.07 -2.25
N LEU A 62 5.46 0.03 -1.81
CA LEU A 62 4.60 0.84 -2.69
C LEU A 62 5.42 1.64 -3.70
N SER A 63 6.53 2.25 -3.27
CA SER A 63 7.44 2.98 -4.17
C SER A 63 8.00 2.07 -5.27
N MET A 64 8.41 0.84 -4.93
CA MET A 64 8.91 -0.10 -5.92
C MET A 64 7.81 -0.61 -6.86
N LEU A 65 6.58 -0.74 -6.36
CA LEU A 65 5.42 -1.08 -7.20
C LEU A 65 5.14 0.03 -8.22
N ASP A 66 5.13 1.30 -7.79
CA ASP A 66 4.90 2.45 -8.67
C ASP A 66 5.97 2.55 -9.76
N GLU A 67 7.24 2.41 -9.39
CA GLU A 67 8.35 2.38 -10.35
C GLU A 67 8.21 1.21 -11.34
N GLU A 68 7.86 0.02 -10.87
CA GLU A 68 7.74 -1.15 -11.73
C GLU A 68 6.53 -1.05 -12.68
N CYS A 69 5.49 -0.28 -12.32
CA CYS A 69 4.35 -0.03 -13.19
C CYS A 69 4.71 0.75 -14.46
N ILE A 70 5.70 1.64 -14.40
CA ILE A 70 6.11 2.46 -15.55
C ILE A 70 7.22 1.80 -16.40
N VAL A 71 7.85 0.73 -15.90
CA VAL A 71 8.94 0.04 -16.62
C VAL A 71 8.37 -0.77 -17.79
N PRO A 72 8.86 -0.55 -19.04
CA PRO A 72 8.43 -1.35 -20.18
C PRO A 72 8.77 -2.83 -19.99
N LYS A 73 7.80 -3.72 -20.26
CA LYS A 73 7.92 -5.18 -20.13
C LYS A 73 8.11 -5.70 -18.70
N ALA A 74 7.92 -4.87 -17.68
CA ALA A 74 7.82 -5.35 -16.31
C ALA A 74 6.63 -6.30 -16.14
N THR A 75 6.78 -7.24 -15.21
CA THR A 75 5.77 -8.25 -14.86
C THR A 75 5.67 -8.35 -13.34
N ASP A 76 4.59 -8.95 -12.83
CA ASP A 76 4.49 -9.19 -11.38
C ASP A 76 5.67 -10.00 -10.83
N LEU A 77 6.27 -10.87 -11.64
CA LEU A 77 7.45 -11.64 -11.24
C LEU A 77 8.71 -10.78 -11.14
N THR A 78 8.89 -9.78 -12.02
CA THR A 78 10.04 -8.86 -11.91
C THR A 78 9.88 -7.95 -10.69
N LEU A 79 8.66 -7.52 -10.36
CA LEU A 79 8.36 -6.86 -9.09
C LEU A 79 8.75 -7.75 -7.89
N ALA A 80 8.28 -8.99 -7.86
CA ALA A 80 8.59 -9.93 -6.78
C ALA A 80 10.11 -10.13 -6.59
N GLN A 81 10.85 -10.26 -7.69
CA GLN A 81 12.31 -10.41 -7.65
C GLN A 81 12.97 -9.16 -7.06
N LYS A 82 12.63 -7.97 -7.56
CA LYS A 82 13.16 -6.71 -7.03
C LYS A 82 12.88 -6.53 -5.54
N LEU A 83 11.66 -6.82 -5.08
CA LEU A 83 11.31 -6.76 -3.66
C LEU A 83 12.16 -7.72 -2.81
N ASN A 84 12.35 -8.96 -3.28
CA ASN A 84 13.21 -9.92 -2.58
C ASN A 84 14.67 -9.45 -2.56
N ASP A 85 15.22 -8.99 -3.68
CA ASP A 85 16.60 -8.51 -3.77
C ASP A 85 16.85 -7.29 -2.87
N GLN A 86 15.85 -6.40 -2.77
CA GLN A 86 15.95 -5.18 -1.98
C GLN A 86 15.82 -5.43 -0.47
N HIS A 87 14.93 -6.32 -0.04
CA HIS A 87 14.54 -6.41 1.38
C HIS A 87 14.88 -7.74 2.07
N LEU A 88 15.00 -8.85 1.34
CA LEU A 88 15.20 -10.17 1.95
C LEU A 88 16.55 -10.24 2.68
N GLY A 89 16.51 -10.58 3.97
CA GLY A 89 17.71 -10.62 4.83
C GLY A 89 18.28 -9.25 5.20
N LYS A 90 17.68 -8.16 4.72
CA LYS A 90 18.08 -6.77 5.00
C LYS A 90 17.07 -6.04 5.90
N HIS A 91 15.79 -6.31 5.73
CA HIS A 91 14.72 -5.70 6.51
C HIS A 91 14.09 -6.72 7.48
N PRO A 92 13.94 -6.41 8.78
CA PRO A 92 13.46 -7.37 9.77
C PRO A 92 12.01 -7.83 9.52
N ASN A 93 11.16 -6.96 8.97
CA ASN A 93 9.76 -7.29 8.68
C ASN A 93 9.54 -7.96 7.33
N PHE A 94 10.57 -8.20 6.51
CA PHE A 94 10.44 -8.84 5.20
C PHE A 94 11.00 -10.27 5.24
N GLU A 95 10.18 -11.25 4.87
CA GLU A 95 10.51 -12.66 4.99
C GLU A 95 10.23 -13.45 3.70
N LYS A 96 10.96 -14.56 3.53
CA LYS A 96 10.60 -15.56 2.52
C LYS A 96 9.29 -16.24 2.95
N PRO A 97 8.31 -16.42 2.04
CA PRO A 97 7.05 -17.01 2.42
C PRO A 97 7.26 -18.49 2.78
N LYS A 98 6.73 -18.91 3.92
CA LYS A 98 6.71 -20.33 4.30
C LYS A 98 5.97 -21.14 3.22
N PRO A 99 6.31 -22.44 3.03
CA PRO A 99 5.58 -23.31 2.13
C PRO A 99 4.07 -23.28 2.42
N PRO A 100 3.22 -23.25 1.39
CA PRO A 100 1.77 -23.21 1.58
C PRO A 100 1.31 -24.43 2.40
N LYS A 101 0.50 -24.18 3.43
CA LYS A 101 -0.14 -25.24 4.22
C LYS A 101 -1.63 -25.30 3.91
N GLY A 102 -2.17 -26.52 3.73
CA GLY A 102 -3.60 -26.73 3.50
C GLY A 102 -4.09 -26.04 2.22
N LYS A 103 -5.09 -25.16 2.34
CA LYS A 103 -5.70 -24.41 1.21
C LYS A 103 -4.99 -23.09 0.89
N GLN A 104 -3.80 -22.85 1.45
CA GLN A 104 -3.05 -21.63 1.16
C GLN A 104 -2.52 -21.68 -0.28
N GLY A 105 -2.73 -20.60 -1.03
CA GLY A 105 -2.12 -20.43 -2.35
C GLY A 105 -0.64 -20.05 -2.27
N ASP A 106 -0.02 -19.93 -3.44
CA ASP A 106 1.35 -19.46 -3.58
C ASP A 106 1.50 -18.00 -3.12
N ALA A 107 2.71 -17.67 -2.71
CA ALA A 107 3.09 -16.34 -2.24
C ALA A 107 4.52 -16.04 -2.69
N HIS A 108 4.78 -14.77 -2.96
CA HIS A 108 6.05 -14.28 -3.49
C HIS A 108 6.95 -13.70 -2.38
N PHE A 109 6.34 -13.14 -1.34
CA PHE A 109 7.01 -12.67 -0.12
C PHE A 109 6.07 -12.78 1.09
N ALA A 110 6.60 -12.60 2.29
CA ALA A 110 5.82 -12.46 3.51
C ALA A 110 6.28 -11.23 4.31
N MET A 111 5.36 -10.67 5.08
CA MET A 111 5.66 -9.57 5.99
C MET A 111 5.25 -9.90 7.41
N ARG A 112 6.06 -9.47 8.38
CA ARG A 112 5.71 -9.50 9.79
C ARG A 112 4.94 -8.24 10.17
N HIS A 113 3.63 -8.37 10.23
CA HIS A 113 2.74 -7.33 10.75
C HIS A 113 2.58 -7.44 12.27
N TYR A 114 2.04 -6.40 12.92
CA TYR A 114 1.72 -6.44 14.35
C TYR A 114 0.76 -7.59 14.69
N ALA A 115 -0.17 -7.91 13.77
CA ALA A 115 -1.15 -9.00 13.91
C ALA A 115 -0.62 -10.38 13.46
N GLY A 116 0.66 -10.47 13.06
CA GLY A 116 1.33 -11.71 12.67
C GLY A 116 1.87 -11.72 11.24
N THR A 117 2.49 -12.84 10.83
CA THR A 117 3.09 -12.97 9.51
C THR A 117 2.03 -13.19 8.41
N VAL A 118 2.02 -12.31 7.41
CA VAL A 118 1.11 -12.38 6.26
C VAL A 118 1.89 -12.75 5.00
N ARG A 119 1.41 -13.76 4.26
CA ARG A 119 1.97 -14.20 2.97
C ARG A 119 1.28 -13.46 1.83
N TYR A 120 2.02 -12.74 1.00
CA TYR A 120 1.48 -11.94 -0.11
C TYR A 120 1.79 -12.56 -1.47
N ASN A 121 0.80 -12.48 -2.35
CA ASN A 121 0.92 -12.85 -3.75
C ASN A 121 0.79 -11.59 -4.62
N VAL A 122 1.84 -11.28 -5.39
CA VAL A 122 1.92 -10.10 -6.26
C VAL A 122 1.20 -10.24 -7.61
N SER A 123 0.55 -11.38 -7.90
CA SER A 123 -0.19 -11.55 -9.14
C SER A 123 -1.22 -10.42 -9.35
N ASN A 124 -1.17 -9.84 -10.54
CA ASN A 124 -1.94 -8.70 -11.03
C ASN A 124 -1.72 -7.39 -10.24
N TRP A 125 -0.64 -7.24 -9.47
CA TRP A 125 -0.38 -5.99 -8.75
C TRP A 125 -0.08 -4.85 -9.71
N LEU A 126 0.70 -5.10 -10.78
CA LEU A 126 1.02 -4.05 -11.75
C LEU A 126 -0.25 -3.56 -12.49
N GLU A 127 -1.18 -4.46 -12.80
CA GLU A 127 -2.45 -4.11 -13.44
C GLU A 127 -3.35 -3.33 -12.48
N LYS A 128 -3.53 -3.84 -11.25
CA LYS A 128 -4.35 -3.19 -10.20
C LYS A 128 -3.86 -1.80 -9.84
N ASN A 129 -2.54 -1.57 -9.87
CA ASN A 129 -1.96 -0.27 -9.53
C ASN A 129 -2.04 0.73 -10.69
N LYS A 130 -2.04 0.27 -11.95
CA LYS A 130 -2.18 1.14 -13.12
C LYS A 130 -3.60 1.64 -13.33
N ASP A 131 -4.58 0.86 -12.86
CA ASP A 131 -6.02 1.11 -13.07
C ASP A 131 -6.34 1.55 -14.51
N PRO A 132 -5.96 0.74 -15.53
CA PRO A 132 -6.06 1.18 -16.91
C PRO A 132 -7.53 1.29 -17.34
N LEU A 133 -8.01 2.52 -17.49
CA LEU A 133 -9.31 2.81 -18.07
C LEU A 133 -9.19 3.10 -19.57
N ASN A 134 -10.26 2.84 -20.31
CA ASN A 134 -10.33 3.20 -21.73
C ASN A 134 -10.88 4.62 -21.87
N ASP A 135 -10.00 5.56 -22.14
CA ASP A 135 -10.32 6.98 -22.27
C ASP A 135 -11.37 7.29 -23.34
N THR A 136 -11.42 6.53 -24.44
CA THR A 136 -12.44 6.72 -25.48
C THR A 136 -13.82 6.37 -24.94
N VAL A 137 -13.92 5.29 -24.18
CA VAL A 137 -15.18 4.89 -23.53
C VAL A 137 -15.57 5.93 -22.48
N VAL A 138 -14.63 6.40 -21.66
CA VAL A 138 -14.90 7.45 -20.66
C VAL A 138 -15.36 8.76 -21.34
N SER A 139 -14.73 9.17 -22.43
CA SER A 139 -15.14 10.34 -23.21
C SER A 139 -16.58 10.22 -23.71
N VAL A 140 -16.97 9.05 -24.25
CA VAL A 140 -18.37 8.80 -24.64
C VAL A 140 -19.32 8.87 -23.45
N MET A 141 -18.93 8.34 -22.29
CA MET A 141 -19.74 8.41 -21.06
C MET A 141 -19.92 9.85 -20.57
N LYS A 142 -18.86 10.68 -20.63
CA LYS A 142 -18.90 12.12 -20.27
C LYS A 142 -19.81 12.95 -21.18
N HIS A 143 -20.02 12.52 -22.44
CA HIS A 143 -20.89 13.19 -23.40
C HIS A 143 -22.28 12.54 -23.55
N SER A 144 -22.62 11.58 -22.69
CA SER A 144 -23.92 10.90 -22.73
C SER A 144 -25.05 11.88 -22.42
N THR A 145 -26.04 11.98 -23.32
CA THR A 145 -27.23 12.83 -23.12
C THR A 145 -28.40 12.08 -22.48
N GLY A 146 -28.33 10.75 -22.38
CA GLY A 146 -29.41 9.90 -21.87
C GLY A 146 -29.33 9.59 -20.37
N ASN A 147 -28.25 9.97 -19.69
CA ASN A 147 -28.06 9.72 -18.26
C ASN A 147 -27.14 10.79 -17.63
N MET A 148 -27.74 11.75 -16.92
CA MET A 148 -26.99 12.83 -16.27
C MET A 148 -26.11 12.35 -15.11
N LEU A 149 -26.52 11.31 -14.38
CA LEU A 149 -25.70 10.74 -13.31
C LEU A 149 -24.39 10.17 -13.88
N LEU A 150 -24.44 9.53 -15.06
CA LEU A 150 -23.25 9.04 -15.73
C LEU A 150 -22.27 10.18 -16.05
N THR A 151 -22.76 11.33 -16.51
CA THR A 151 -21.89 12.49 -16.77
C THR A 151 -21.34 13.12 -15.49
N GLU A 152 -22.08 13.03 -14.38
CA GLU A 152 -21.70 13.59 -13.08
C GLU A 152 -20.57 12.79 -12.42
N ILE A 153 -20.67 11.45 -12.42
CA ILE A 153 -19.67 10.59 -11.77
C ILE A 153 -18.32 10.55 -12.48
N TRP A 154 -18.23 11.02 -13.72
CA TRP A 154 -16.99 11.08 -14.51
C TRP A 154 -16.38 12.49 -14.60
N GLN A 155 -16.86 13.46 -13.80
CA GLN A 155 -16.37 14.84 -13.83
C GLN A 155 -14.92 14.97 -13.33
N ASP A 156 -14.52 14.16 -12.36
CA ASP A 156 -13.17 14.16 -11.77
C ASP A 156 -12.14 13.40 -12.61
N TYR A 157 -12.58 12.53 -13.52
CA TYR A 157 -11.71 11.82 -14.44
C TYR A 157 -11.27 12.73 -15.60
N THR A 158 -9.95 12.91 -15.74
CA THR A 158 -9.34 13.62 -16.88
C THR A 158 -8.80 12.60 -17.87
N THR A 159 -9.37 12.56 -19.06
CA THR A 159 -8.88 11.73 -20.17
C THR A 159 -7.52 12.25 -20.68
N GLN A 160 -6.75 11.39 -21.33
CA GLN A 160 -5.47 11.70 -21.97
C GLN A 160 -5.62 12.79 -23.02
N GLU A 161 -6.75 12.85 -23.72
CA GLU A 161 -7.03 13.92 -24.69
C GLU A 161 -7.18 15.27 -23.98
N GLU A 162 -7.96 15.32 -22.89
CA GLU A 162 -8.12 16.52 -22.06
C GLU A 162 -6.79 16.95 -21.43
N ALA A 163 -6.01 16.01 -20.89
CA ALA A 163 -4.70 16.27 -20.32
C ALA A 163 -3.70 16.81 -21.38
N ALA A 164 -3.71 16.24 -22.59
CA ALA A 164 -2.85 16.67 -23.69
C ALA A 164 -3.27 18.04 -24.25
N ALA A 165 -4.56 18.37 -24.25
CA ALA A 165 -5.06 19.71 -24.62
C ALA A 165 -4.64 20.76 -23.58
N ALA A 166 -4.84 20.48 -22.29
CA ALA A 166 -4.43 21.35 -21.20
C ALA A 166 -2.92 21.62 -21.19
N ALA A 167 -2.09 20.59 -21.46
CA ALA A 167 -0.64 20.74 -21.57
C ALA A 167 -0.20 21.60 -22.77
N LYS A 168 -1.06 21.73 -23.81
CA LYS A 168 -0.81 22.58 -24.97
C LYS A 168 -1.31 24.02 -24.78
N GLY A 169 -1.92 24.36 -23.63
CA GLY A 169 -2.44 25.69 -23.35
C GLY A 169 -3.61 26.10 -24.24
N ILE A 170 -4.36 25.12 -24.75
CA ILE A 170 -5.60 25.30 -25.52
C ILE A 170 -6.80 25.03 -24.61
#